data_AF-A0A7C5SPJ9-F1
#
_entry.id   AF-A0A7C5SPJ9-F1
#
_cell.length_a   1.000
_cell.length_b   1.000
_cell.length_c   1.000
_cell.angle_alpha   90.00
_cell.angle_beta   90.00
_cell.angle_gamma   90.00
#
_symmetry.space_group_name_H-M   'P 1'
#
loop_
_entity.id
_entity.type
_entity.pdbx_description
1 polymer ?
#
loop_
_entity_poly.entity_id
_entity_poly.type
_entity_poly.pdbx_seq_one_letter_code
_entity_poly.pdbx_strand_id
1 'polypeptide(L)'
;MEWLLLLILITLANITPAHNLMEYEFVKTLEVHAPAVSSSGVGVISKIVLAVAYPGSGRVFFSALPYTEVDTQGAARVAAFVASVIAQVDFSSYDYYVLVESPTPVIGGPSAGALFAVGFTSLLLDLPLNSTVTMTGMINPDGTIGPVGGLKEKLEAAASSGFRVFLIPSGQRIYRYPVYEEVEIGWVTIRRLTYRVLDLVEYGVELNTNVVEVSTVLDALYYFTGVNLSETVANLHVNLTAELVGILNDELSEVFNYITKYISEASNILSEVEADSHRNYYALLSRLNNTATSLLAISREHLAYALFKLIDLYEYALTTYLELATSTGRLDVKSILDSLEETLNEYSSEVFSTCTLESSLARTYLYLAWY
;
A
#
# COMPACT_ATOMS: atom_id res chain seq x y z
N MET A 1 9.32 -21.61 58.21
CA MET A 1 10.30 -21.16 57.18
C MET A 1 10.30 -22.07 55.96
N GLU A 2 10.15 -23.39 56.13
CA GLU A 2 10.09 -24.38 55.02
C GLU A 2 8.86 -24.24 54.11
N TRP A 3 7.69 -23.89 54.65
CA TRP A 3 6.47 -23.68 53.86
C TRP A 3 6.51 -22.44 52.97
N LEU A 4 7.29 -21.42 53.34
CA LEU A 4 7.45 -20.20 52.55
C LEU A 4 8.36 -20.47 51.34
N LEU A 5 9.40 -21.27 51.52
CA LEU A 5 10.30 -21.73 50.46
C LEU A 5 9.57 -22.62 49.44
N LEU A 6 8.66 -23.48 49.90
CA LEU A 6 7.85 -24.32 49.01
C LEU A 6 6.87 -23.49 48.16
N LEU A 7 6.22 -22.48 48.77
CA LEU A 7 5.35 -21.54 48.05
C LEU A 7 6.14 -20.69 47.05
N ILE A 8 7.33 -20.22 47.42
CA ILE A 8 8.22 -19.47 46.52
C ILE A 8 8.69 -20.34 45.35
N LEU A 9 9.03 -21.61 45.59
CA LEU A 9 9.39 -22.59 44.55
C LEU A 9 8.22 -22.93 43.63
N ILE A 10 7.00 -23.05 44.14
CA ILE A 10 5.78 -23.28 43.34
C ILE A 10 5.42 -22.03 42.52
N THR A 11 5.65 -20.82 43.05
CA THR A 11 5.50 -19.59 42.27
C THR A 11 6.59 -19.44 41.22
N LEU A 12 7.85 -19.78 41.53
CA LEU A 12 8.97 -19.70 40.58
C LEU A 12 8.88 -20.77 39.48
N ALA A 13 8.35 -21.96 39.78
CA ALA A 13 8.11 -23.01 38.79
C ALA A 13 6.97 -22.67 37.80
N ASN A 14 6.10 -21.72 38.16
CA ASN A 14 5.06 -21.16 37.28
C ASN A 14 5.48 -19.83 36.62
N ILE A 15 6.71 -19.35 36.85
CA ILE A 15 7.29 -18.18 36.18
C ILE A 15 8.43 -18.67 35.27
N THR A 16 8.12 -19.59 34.38
CA THR A 16 8.62 -19.42 33.03
C THR A 16 7.44 -18.88 32.24
N PRO A 17 7.46 -17.64 31.74
CA PRO A 17 6.68 -17.42 30.52
C PRO A 17 7.18 -18.52 29.59
N ALA A 18 6.31 -19.46 29.22
CA ALA A 18 6.53 -20.18 28.00
C ALA A 18 6.62 -19.07 26.96
N HIS A 19 7.84 -18.64 26.64
CA HIS A 19 8.10 -18.09 25.34
C HIS A 19 7.67 -19.24 24.43
N ASN A 20 6.41 -19.21 23.98
CA ASN A 20 6.02 -19.95 22.80
C ASN A 20 6.96 -19.41 21.74
N LEU A 21 8.10 -20.08 21.57
CA LEU A 21 8.79 -20.10 20.30
C LEU A 21 7.68 -20.38 19.29
N MET A 22 7.61 -19.57 18.24
CA MET A 22 6.57 -19.73 17.24
C MET A 22 6.71 -21.13 16.64
N GLU A 23 5.94 -22.08 17.16
CA GLU A 23 5.91 -23.45 16.68
C GLU A 23 5.00 -23.47 15.48
N TYR A 24 5.61 -23.28 14.31
CA TYR A 24 4.95 -23.48 13.05
C TYR A 24 4.90 -24.98 12.73
N GLU A 25 3.70 -25.48 12.43
CA GLU A 25 3.49 -26.80 11.86
C GLU A 25 4.20 -26.94 10.51
N PHE A 26 4.10 -25.90 9.68
CA PHE A 26 4.84 -25.83 8.43
C PHE A 26 5.25 -24.41 8.07
N VAL A 27 6.32 -24.33 7.27
CA VAL A 27 6.76 -23.10 6.60
C VAL A 27 6.99 -23.45 5.13
N LYS A 28 6.31 -22.74 4.23
CA LYS A 28 6.53 -22.84 2.79
C LYS A 28 7.28 -21.61 2.33
N THR A 29 8.26 -21.79 1.44
CA THR A 29 9.11 -20.71 0.93
C THR A 29 9.10 -20.66 -0.59
N LEU A 30 9.22 -19.46 -1.14
CA LEU A 30 9.26 -19.20 -2.57
C LEU A 30 10.26 -18.10 -2.87
N GLU A 31 11.09 -18.30 -3.88
CA GLU A 31 12.00 -17.29 -4.39
C GLU A 31 11.43 -16.68 -5.68
N VAL A 32 11.32 -15.36 -5.69
CA VAL A 32 10.93 -14.56 -6.86
C VAL A 32 11.93 -13.44 -7.08
N HIS A 33 11.93 -12.89 -8.29
CA HIS A 33 12.89 -11.88 -8.70
C HIS A 33 12.13 -10.64 -9.17
N ALA A 34 12.41 -9.49 -8.56
CA ALA A 34 11.78 -8.21 -8.90
C ALA A 34 12.76 -7.26 -9.60
N PRO A 35 12.39 -6.68 -10.74
CA PRO A 35 13.12 -5.57 -11.32
C PRO A 35 12.93 -4.29 -10.50
N ALA A 36 14.03 -3.63 -10.18
CA ALA A 36 14.09 -2.37 -9.46
C ALA A 36 14.99 -1.36 -10.22
N VAL A 37 14.97 -0.11 -9.77
CA VAL A 37 15.87 0.93 -10.27
C VAL A 37 16.75 1.39 -9.11
N SER A 38 18.06 1.37 -9.34
CA SER A 38 19.06 1.88 -8.40
C SER A 38 19.00 3.41 -8.28
N SER A 39 19.60 3.98 -7.23
CA SER A 39 19.76 5.43 -7.08
C SER A 39 20.53 6.10 -8.23
N SER A 40 21.36 5.33 -8.96
CA SER A 40 22.04 5.78 -10.18
C SER A 40 21.18 5.76 -11.45
N GLY A 41 19.91 5.35 -11.36
CA GLY A 41 19.01 5.24 -12.50
C GLY A 41 19.25 4.00 -13.37
N VAL A 42 19.99 3.01 -12.88
CA VAL A 42 20.26 1.75 -13.59
C VAL A 42 19.32 0.67 -13.05
N GLY A 43 18.72 -0.10 -13.95
CA GLY A 43 17.88 -1.24 -13.59
C GLY A 43 18.68 -2.39 -12.97
N VAL A 44 18.11 -3.03 -11.95
CA VAL A 44 18.70 -4.20 -11.27
C VAL A 44 17.62 -5.24 -11.01
N ILE A 45 18.03 -6.50 -10.80
CA ILE A 45 17.15 -7.54 -10.28
C ILE A 45 17.43 -7.76 -8.80
N SER A 46 16.38 -7.63 -7.99
CA SER A 46 16.39 -7.96 -6.58
C SER A 46 15.82 -9.36 -6.37
N LYS A 47 16.49 -10.15 -5.53
CA LYS A 47 16.00 -11.44 -5.08
C LYS A 47 15.05 -11.23 -3.91
N ILE A 48 13.89 -11.85 -3.96
CA ILE A 48 12.88 -11.80 -2.92
C ILE A 48 12.57 -13.23 -2.49
N VAL A 49 12.73 -13.51 -1.21
CA VAL A 49 12.29 -14.76 -0.60
C VAL A 49 11.02 -14.47 0.19
N LEU A 50 9.94 -15.13 -0.20
CA LEU A 50 8.65 -15.09 0.47
C LEU A 50 8.46 -16.36 1.29
N ALA A 51 7.81 -16.25 2.44
CA ALA A 51 7.38 -17.43 3.19
C ALA A 51 5.99 -17.24 3.81
N VAL A 52 5.26 -18.33 3.93
CA VAL A 52 4.03 -18.43 4.74
C VAL A 52 4.23 -19.52 5.78
N ALA A 53 3.84 -19.22 7.02
CA ALA A 53 3.99 -20.10 8.16
C ALA A 53 2.63 -20.33 8.83
N TYR A 54 2.34 -21.57 9.19
CA TYR A 54 1.09 -21.98 9.85
C TYR A 54 1.40 -22.81 11.09
N PRO A 55 0.64 -22.69 12.20
CA PRO A 55 -0.36 -21.65 12.43
C PRO A 55 0.31 -20.29 12.70
N GLY A 56 -0.34 -19.21 12.27
CA GLY A 56 0.12 -17.84 12.47
C GLY A 56 -0.90 -16.98 13.19
N SER A 57 -0.73 -15.67 13.03
CA SER A 57 -1.54 -14.63 13.69
C SER A 57 -1.80 -13.42 12.78
N GLY A 58 -1.51 -13.52 11.49
CA GLY A 58 -1.62 -12.43 10.53
C GLY A 58 -0.46 -11.43 10.57
N ARG A 59 0.68 -11.78 11.16
CA ARG A 59 1.85 -10.89 11.17
C ARG A 59 2.58 -10.96 9.84
N VAL A 60 3.06 -9.80 9.38
CA VAL A 60 3.90 -9.70 8.19
C VAL A 60 5.27 -9.19 8.61
N PHE A 61 6.24 -10.09 8.57
CA PHE A 61 7.64 -9.81 8.84
C PHE A 61 8.32 -9.37 7.55
N PHE A 62 8.97 -8.22 7.61
CA PHE A 62 9.72 -7.68 6.48
C PHE A 62 11.17 -7.50 6.90
N SER A 63 12.08 -8.06 6.11
CA SER A 63 13.51 -7.91 6.28
C SER A 63 14.12 -7.55 4.94
N ALA A 64 15.03 -6.58 4.93
CA ALA A 64 15.75 -6.23 3.73
C ALA A 64 17.21 -5.96 4.03
N LEU A 65 18.05 -6.37 3.10
CA LEU A 65 19.48 -6.12 3.07
C LEU A 65 19.76 -5.47 1.72
N PRO A 66 19.95 -4.14 1.62
CA PRO A 66 20.08 -3.07 2.66
C PRO A 66 18.75 -2.33 2.98
N TYR A 67 18.82 -1.16 3.66
CA TYR A 67 17.67 -0.35 4.12
C TYR A 67 16.57 -0.19 3.05
N THR A 68 15.31 -0.37 3.47
CA THR A 68 14.11 -0.19 2.64
C THR A 68 13.21 0.92 3.15
N GLU A 69 12.48 1.53 2.23
CA GLU A 69 11.43 2.51 2.54
C GLU A 69 10.21 1.87 3.24
N VAL A 70 9.45 2.68 3.98
CA VAL A 70 8.25 2.25 4.72
C VAL A 70 7.15 1.74 3.77
N ASP A 71 7.08 2.33 2.57
CA ASP A 71 6.10 1.99 1.54
C ASP A 71 6.20 0.54 1.07
N THR A 72 7.42 -0.01 0.96
CA THR A 72 7.62 -1.41 0.56
C THR A 72 7.11 -2.38 1.63
N GLN A 73 7.25 -2.01 2.91
CA GLN A 73 6.72 -2.80 4.03
C GLN A 73 5.18 -2.77 4.06
N GLY A 74 4.58 -1.62 3.72
CA GLY A 74 3.12 -1.48 3.61
C GLY A 74 2.57 -2.32 2.48
N ALA A 75 3.23 -2.28 1.32
CA ALA A 75 2.88 -3.10 0.17
C ALA A 75 2.91 -4.61 0.48
N ALA A 76 3.86 -5.07 1.30
CA ALA A 76 3.92 -6.48 1.73
C ALA A 76 2.70 -6.90 2.56
N ARG A 77 2.18 -6.02 3.41
CA ARG A 77 0.97 -6.29 4.21
C ARG A 77 -0.27 -6.38 3.34
N VAL A 78 -0.46 -5.39 2.46
CA VAL A 78 -1.57 -5.38 1.50
C VAL A 78 -1.51 -6.62 0.60
N ALA A 79 -0.32 -6.98 0.12
CA ALA A 79 -0.11 -8.18 -0.68
C ALA A 79 -0.51 -9.48 0.04
N ALA A 80 -0.10 -9.65 1.29
CA ALA A 80 -0.43 -10.83 2.10
C ALA A 80 -1.95 -10.93 2.36
N PHE A 81 -2.60 -9.79 2.63
CA PHE A 81 -4.05 -9.73 2.77
C PHE A 81 -4.77 -10.12 1.48
N VAL A 82 -4.43 -9.48 0.36
CA VAL A 82 -5.00 -9.79 -0.97
C VAL A 82 -4.81 -11.26 -1.33
N ALA A 83 -3.62 -11.81 -1.08
CA ALA A 83 -3.35 -13.23 -1.33
C ALA A 83 -4.25 -14.17 -0.52
N SER A 84 -4.56 -13.80 0.72
CA SER A 84 -5.43 -14.60 1.60
C SER A 84 -6.88 -14.59 1.14
N VAL A 85 -7.36 -13.42 0.67
CA VAL A 85 -8.68 -13.28 0.06
C VAL A 85 -8.79 -14.13 -1.20
N ILE A 86 -7.79 -14.07 -2.09
CA ILE A 86 -7.78 -14.87 -3.32
C ILE A 86 -7.72 -16.37 -3.00
N ALA A 87 -6.89 -16.76 -2.02
CA ALA A 87 -6.74 -18.14 -1.61
C ALA A 87 -7.89 -18.67 -0.74
N GLN A 88 -8.85 -17.83 -0.36
CA GLN A 88 -9.97 -18.14 0.53
C GLN A 88 -9.53 -18.74 1.87
N VAL A 89 -8.43 -18.22 2.42
CA VAL A 89 -7.94 -18.57 3.74
C VAL A 89 -8.10 -17.39 4.69
N ASP A 90 -8.24 -17.67 5.98
CA ASP A 90 -8.17 -16.63 6.98
C ASP A 90 -6.75 -16.08 7.07
N PHE A 91 -6.59 -14.77 6.82
CA PHE A 91 -5.32 -14.06 6.93
C PHE A 91 -4.68 -14.25 8.32
N SER A 92 -5.49 -14.32 9.39
CA SER A 92 -4.98 -14.47 10.75
C SER A 92 -4.45 -15.86 11.06
N SER A 93 -4.74 -16.84 10.21
CA SER A 93 -4.26 -18.22 10.35
C SER A 93 -2.80 -18.40 9.94
N TYR A 94 -2.17 -17.40 9.31
CA TYR A 94 -0.81 -17.48 8.79
C TYR A 94 0.04 -16.28 9.21
N ASP A 95 1.35 -16.50 9.35
CA ASP A 95 2.34 -15.42 9.43
C ASP A 95 3.13 -15.40 8.10
N TYR A 96 3.43 -14.20 7.62
CA TYR A 96 4.00 -13.94 6.30
C TYR A 96 5.39 -13.33 6.45
N TYR A 97 6.29 -13.71 5.56
CA TYR A 97 7.67 -13.22 5.56
C TYR A 97 8.04 -12.71 4.19
N VAL A 98 8.69 -11.56 4.16
CA VAL A 98 9.35 -11.01 2.97
C VAL A 98 10.79 -10.72 3.33
N LEU A 99 11.72 -11.39 2.64
CA LEU A 99 13.14 -11.10 2.69
C LEU A 99 13.56 -10.55 1.33
N VAL A 100 14.08 -9.33 1.31
CA VAL A 100 14.57 -8.69 0.08
C VAL A 100 16.09 -8.59 0.12
N GLU A 101 16.73 -9.14 -0.90
CA GLU A 101 18.16 -9.04 -1.14
C GLU A 101 18.39 -8.30 -2.46
N SER A 102 19.02 -7.12 -2.39
CA SER A 102 19.35 -6.34 -3.59
C SER A 102 20.83 -6.04 -3.70
N PRO A 103 21.37 -5.98 -4.93
CA PRO A 103 22.71 -5.45 -5.16
C PRO A 103 22.81 -3.93 -4.91
N THR A 104 21.71 -3.21 -4.70
CA THR A 104 21.70 -1.74 -4.54
C THR A 104 21.63 -1.32 -3.07
N PRO A 105 22.34 -0.24 -2.65
CA PRO A 105 22.37 0.26 -1.26
C PRO A 105 21.03 0.70 -0.67
N VAL A 106 20.06 1.02 -1.54
CA VAL A 106 18.71 1.43 -1.17
C VAL A 106 17.75 0.75 -2.15
N ILE A 107 16.67 0.21 -1.62
CA ILE A 107 15.52 -0.28 -2.38
C ILE A 107 14.30 0.48 -1.86
N GLY A 108 13.64 1.21 -2.75
CA GLY A 108 12.52 2.08 -2.41
C GLY A 108 11.27 1.80 -3.23
N GLY A 109 10.13 2.19 -2.67
CA GLY A 109 8.82 2.20 -3.32
C GLY A 109 7.99 0.91 -3.26
N PRO A 110 6.66 1.01 -3.46
CA PRO A 110 5.72 -0.10 -3.36
C PRO A 110 5.71 -1.04 -4.58
N SER A 111 6.65 -0.86 -5.52
CA SER A 111 6.58 -1.42 -6.88
C SER A 111 6.78 -2.94 -7.00
N ALA A 112 7.08 -3.62 -5.90
CA ALA A 112 7.12 -5.08 -5.81
C ALA A 112 5.84 -5.68 -5.19
N GLY A 113 4.90 -4.84 -4.74
CA GLY A 113 3.70 -5.27 -4.02
C GLY A 113 2.87 -6.30 -4.79
N ALA A 114 2.67 -6.10 -6.10
CA ALA A 114 1.93 -7.05 -6.91
C ALA A 114 2.64 -8.41 -7.02
N LEU A 115 3.98 -8.41 -7.09
CA LEU A 115 4.77 -9.65 -7.11
C LEU A 115 4.71 -10.37 -5.76
N PHE A 116 4.71 -9.64 -4.63
CA PHE A 116 4.48 -10.23 -3.31
C PHE A 116 3.11 -10.93 -3.26
N ALA A 117 2.06 -10.29 -3.79
CA ALA A 117 0.71 -10.85 -3.76
C ALA A 117 0.62 -12.14 -4.60
N VAL A 118 1.22 -12.15 -5.80
CA VAL A 118 1.35 -13.36 -6.63
C VAL A 118 2.08 -14.46 -5.87
N GLY A 119 3.22 -14.15 -5.25
CA GLY A 119 4.05 -15.14 -4.56
C GLY A 119 3.40 -15.70 -3.30
N PHE A 120 2.74 -14.88 -2.47
CA PHE A 120 1.97 -15.37 -1.34
C PHE A 120 0.78 -16.22 -1.79
N THR A 121 0.07 -15.81 -2.85
CA THR A 121 -1.05 -16.61 -3.37
C THR A 121 -0.57 -17.97 -3.85
N SER A 122 0.58 -18.00 -4.54
CA SER A 122 1.24 -19.24 -4.95
C SER A 122 1.58 -20.16 -3.77
N LEU A 123 2.13 -19.61 -2.69
CA LEU A 123 2.46 -20.36 -1.48
C LEU A 123 1.22 -20.91 -0.74
N LEU A 124 0.14 -20.13 -0.67
CA LEU A 124 -1.10 -20.53 -0.02
C LEU A 124 -1.85 -21.60 -0.82
N LEU A 125 -1.81 -21.52 -2.15
CA LEU A 125 -2.52 -22.44 -3.06
C LEU A 125 -1.64 -23.59 -3.60
N ASP A 126 -0.38 -23.68 -3.19
CA ASP A 126 0.61 -24.63 -3.71
C ASP A 126 0.73 -24.61 -5.24
N LEU A 127 0.67 -23.41 -5.83
CA LEU A 127 0.79 -23.22 -7.27
C LEU A 127 2.24 -22.92 -7.66
N PRO A 128 2.92 -23.74 -8.47
CA PRO A 128 4.27 -23.44 -8.91
C PRO A 128 4.29 -22.21 -9.83
N LEU A 129 5.29 -21.34 -9.66
CA LEU A 129 5.50 -20.18 -10.52
C LEU A 129 6.51 -20.48 -11.64
N ASN A 130 6.21 -19.99 -12.84
CA ASN A 130 7.15 -19.98 -13.96
C ASN A 130 8.28 -18.98 -13.69
N SER A 131 9.50 -19.51 -13.49
CA SER A 131 10.69 -18.71 -13.20
C SER A 131 11.17 -17.82 -14.36
N THR A 132 10.60 -17.97 -15.56
CA THR A 132 10.91 -17.11 -16.73
C THR A 132 10.02 -15.87 -16.82
N VAL A 133 9.06 -15.71 -15.89
CA VAL A 133 8.16 -14.56 -15.79
C VAL A 133 8.61 -13.70 -14.62
N THR A 134 8.59 -12.38 -14.82
CA THR A 134 8.74 -11.40 -13.74
C THR A 134 7.78 -10.23 -13.95
N MET A 135 7.61 -9.39 -12.93
CA MET A 135 6.69 -8.26 -13.01
C MET A 135 7.11 -7.09 -12.12
N THR A 136 6.49 -5.94 -12.36
CA THR A 136 6.48 -4.80 -11.45
C THR A 136 5.07 -4.23 -11.36
N GLY A 137 4.74 -3.60 -10.23
CA GLY A 137 3.43 -3.03 -9.98
C GLY A 137 3.19 -2.79 -8.50
N MET A 138 2.54 -1.67 -8.18
CA MET A 138 1.97 -1.48 -6.84
C MET A 138 0.77 -2.39 -6.66
N ILE A 139 0.55 -2.89 -5.45
CA ILE A 139 -0.67 -3.64 -5.12
C ILE A 139 -1.65 -2.72 -4.41
N ASN A 140 -2.89 -2.70 -4.90
CA ASN A 140 -4.00 -2.06 -4.22
C ASN A 140 -4.76 -3.09 -3.36
N PRO A 141 -5.46 -2.66 -2.28
CA PRO A 141 -6.21 -3.57 -1.41
C PRO A 141 -7.33 -4.35 -2.10
N ASP A 142 -7.82 -3.87 -3.25
CA ASP A 142 -8.82 -4.55 -4.09
C ASP A 142 -8.23 -5.60 -5.05
N GLY A 143 -6.91 -5.81 -5.01
CA GLY A 143 -6.21 -6.74 -5.89
C GLY A 143 -5.85 -6.18 -7.28
N THR A 144 -6.11 -4.90 -7.54
CA THR A 144 -5.67 -4.23 -8.77
C THR A 144 -4.19 -3.85 -8.71
N ILE A 145 -3.56 -3.74 -9.88
CA ILE A 145 -2.14 -3.43 -10.04
C ILE A 145 -2.00 -1.95 -10.42
N GLY A 146 -1.39 -1.18 -9.52
CA GLY A 146 -1.16 0.25 -9.66
C GLY A 146 0.13 0.62 -10.40
N PRO A 147 0.25 1.88 -10.85
CA PRO A 147 1.33 2.35 -11.70
C PRO A 147 2.67 2.41 -10.97
N VAL A 148 3.76 2.31 -11.72
CA VAL A 148 5.13 2.42 -11.22
C VAL A 148 6.03 3.25 -12.13
N GLY A 149 7.12 3.78 -11.57
CA GLY A 149 8.18 4.45 -12.32
C GLY A 149 9.29 3.51 -12.80
N GLY A 150 10.14 4.01 -13.70
CA GLY A 150 11.37 3.35 -14.11
C GLY A 150 11.17 2.10 -14.98
N LEU A 151 10.08 2.05 -15.76
CA LEU A 151 9.70 0.84 -16.50
C LEU A 151 10.72 0.45 -17.57
N LYS A 152 11.33 1.42 -18.24
CA LYS A 152 12.38 1.18 -19.23
C LYS A 152 13.58 0.49 -18.61
N GLU A 153 14.09 1.04 -17.50
CA GLU A 153 15.25 0.52 -16.79
C GLU A 153 14.97 -0.87 -16.20
N LYS A 154 13.76 -1.08 -15.67
CA LYS A 154 13.29 -2.37 -15.15
C LYS A 154 13.16 -3.43 -16.25
N LEU A 155 12.63 -3.06 -17.41
CA LEU A 155 12.55 -3.96 -18.57
C LEU A 155 13.94 -4.36 -19.06
N GLU A 156 14.87 -3.42 -19.16
CA GLU A 156 16.27 -3.70 -19.52
C GLU A 156 16.93 -4.67 -18.51
N ALA A 157 16.68 -4.49 -17.21
CA ALA A 157 17.16 -5.39 -16.16
C ALA A 157 16.54 -6.79 -16.25
N ALA A 158 15.23 -6.88 -16.51
CA ALA A 158 14.53 -8.15 -16.70
C ALA A 158 15.08 -8.91 -17.92
N ALA A 159 15.20 -8.21 -19.05
CA ALA A 159 15.70 -8.80 -20.29
C ALA A 159 17.16 -9.29 -20.16
N SER A 160 18.04 -8.45 -19.60
CA SER A 160 19.45 -8.82 -19.39
C SER A 160 19.64 -9.96 -18.39
N SER A 161 18.67 -10.17 -17.50
CA SER A 161 18.64 -11.30 -16.55
C SER A 161 17.95 -12.55 -17.10
N GLY A 162 17.51 -12.53 -18.36
CA GLY A 162 16.96 -13.70 -19.06
C GLY A 162 15.47 -13.98 -18.83
N PHE A 163 14.72 -13.03 -18.25
CA PHE A 163 13.27 -13.14 -18.16
C PHE A 163 12.64 -13.05 -19.55
N ARG A 164 11.73 -13.98 -19.86
CA ARG A 164 11.06 -14.06 -21.17
C ARG A 164 9.77 -13.26 -21.22
N VAL A 165 9.16 -13.06 -20.06
CA VAL A 165 7.91 -12.31 -19.90
C VAL A 165 8.08 -11.29 -18.79
N PHE A 166 7.77 -10.04 -19.07
CA PHE A 166 7.76 -8.95 -18.11
C PHE A 166 6.37 -8.32 -18.03
N LEU A 167 5.70 -8.49 -16.88
CA LEU A 167 4.37 -7.93 -16.68
C LEU A 167 4.48 -6.51 -16.10
N ILE A 168 3.70 -5.59 -16.66
CA ILE A 168 3.64 -4.18 -16.27
C ILE A 168 2.21 -3.76 -15.96
N PRO A 169 1.99 -2.68 -15.17
CA PRO A 169 0.65 -2.19 -14.91
C PRO A 169 -0.04 -1.73 -16.20
N SER A 170 -1.34 -2.04 -16.30
CA SER A 170 -2.19 -1.63 -17.42
C SER A 170 -2.21 -0.11 -17.61
N GLY A 171 -2.10 0.34 -18.87
CA GLY A 171 -2.06 1.76 -19.22
C GLY A 171 -0.66 2.37 -19.17
N GLN A 172 0.39 1.59 -18.91
CA GLN A 172 1.77 2.06 -18.87
C GLN A 172 2.64 1.60 -20.05
N ARG A 173 2.07 0.98 -21.08
CA ARG A 173 2.81 0.60 -22.31
C ARG A 173 3.58 1.75 -22.95
N ILE A 174 2.98 2.95 -22.99
CA ILE A 174 3.60 4.14 -23.58
C ILE A 174 4.40 4.88 -22.51
N TYR A 175 5.72 4.69 -22.51
CA TYR A 175 6.63 5.27 -21.54
C TYR A 175 7.24 6.58 -22.05
N ARG A 176 7.28 7.60 -21.19
CA ARG A 176 7.90 8.90 -21.49
C ARG A 176 9.08 9.09 -20.57
N TYR A 177 10.26 9.34 -21.14
CA TYR A 177 11.47 9.55 -20.37
C TYR A 177 12.21 10.83 -20.78
N PRO A 178 12.83 11.53 -19.81
CA PRO A 178 13.60 12.74 -20.08
C PRO A 178 14.90 12.42 -20.81
N VAL A 179 15.25 13.26 -21.80
CA VAL A 179 16.53 13.24 -22.51
C VAL A 179 17.10 14.66 -22.51
N TYR A 180 18.36 14.79 -22.14
CA TYR A 180 19.08 16.05 -22.26
C TYR A 180 19.69 16.15 -23.66
N GLU A 181 19.21 17.11 -24.45
CA GLU A 181 19.79 17.44 -25.75
C GLU A 181 20.72 18.65 -25.59
N GLU A 182 21.98 18.48 -25.96
CA GLU A 182 22.97 19.55 -25.96
C GLU A 182 23.00 20.18 -27.35
N VAL A 183 22.69 21.47 -27.40
CA VAL A 183 22.77 22.27 -28.63
C VAL A 183 23.85 23.31 -28.45
N GLU A 184 24.89 23.23 -29.26
CA GLU A 184 25.96 24.23 -29.31
C GLU A 184 25.55 25.39 -30.23
N ILE A 185 25.52 26.60 -29.67
CA ILE A 185 25.29 27.84 -30.43
C ILE A 185 26.51 28.74 -30.20
N GLY A 186 27.49 28.64 -31.10
CA GLY A 186 28.75 29.38 -30.99
C GLY A 186 29.56 28.94 -29.78
N TRP A 187 29.70 29.83 -28.78
CA TRP A 187 30.43 29.57 -27.52
C TRP A 187 29.53 29.15 -26.36
N VAL A 188 28.22 28.98 -26.60
CA VAL A 188 27.25 28.60 -25.57
C VAL A 188 26.76 27.18 -25.84
N THR A 189 26.86 26.30 -24.84
CA THR A 189 26.19 25.00 -24.83
C THR A 189 24.87 25.12 -24.10
N ILE A 190 23.76 24.89 -24.79
CA ILE A 190 22.42 24.88 -24.21
C ILE A 190 22.00 23.44 -23.98
N ARG A 191 21.74 23.08 -22.72
CA ARG A 191 21.10 21.82 -22.35
C ARG A 191 19.58 22.00 -22.35
N ARG A 192 18.89 21.28 -23.23
CA ARG A 192 17.42 21.25 -23.30
C ARG A 192 16.92 19.90 -22.80
N LEU A 193 16.00 19.94 -21.84
CA LEU A 193 15.25 18.75 -21.43
C LEU A 193 14.12 18.51 -22.45
N THR A 194 14.20 17.42 -23.20
CA THR A 194 13.12 16.94 -24.07
C THR A 194 12.62 15.59 -23.55
N TYR A 195 11.41 15.18 -23.97
CA TYR A 195 10.87 13.87 -23.61
C TYR A 195 10.77 13.01 -24.86
N ARG A 196 11.28 11.78 -24.77
CA ARG A 196 11.09 10.77 -25.81
C ARG A 196 9.98 9.82 -25.37
N VAL A 197 9.24 9.33 -26.37
CA VAL A 197 8.18 8.34 -26.19
C VAL A 197 8.74 6.99 -26.62
N LEU A 198 8.49 5.97 -25.82
CA LEU A 198 8.89 4.59 -26.05
C LEU A 198 7.68 3.69 -25.86
N ASP A 199 7.42 2.82 -26.83
CA ASP A 199 6.48 1.71 -26.65
C ASP A 199 7.24 0.55 -26.01
N LEU A 200 6.91 0.22 -24.75
CA LEU A 200 7.59 -0.83 -23.99
C LEU A 200 7.34 -2.22 -24.57
N VAL A 201 6.22 -2.45 -25.25
CA VAL A 201 5.93 -3.75 -25.87
C VAL A 201 6.83 -3.97 -27.07
N GLU A 202 6.95 -2.97 -27.94
CA GLU A 202 7.86 -3.04 -29.09
C GLU A 202 9.32 -3.12 -28.62
N TYR A 203 9.69 -2.29 -27.64
CA TYR A 203 11.05 -2.30 -27.08
C TYR A 203 11.39 -3.63 -26.40
N GLY A 204 10.44 -4.25 -25.71
CA GLY A 204 10.62 -5.58 -25.13
C GLY A 204 10.97 -6.63 -26.17
N VAL A 205 10.30 -6.62 -27.33
CA VAL A 205 10.59 -7.53 -28.44
C VAL A 205 12.03 -7.36 -28.94
N GLU A 206 12.52 -6.12 -29.06
CA GLU A 206 13.92 -5.85 -29.41
C GLU A 206 14.91 -6.45 -28.39
N LEU A 207 14.51 -6.49 -27.11
CA LEU A 207 15.27 -7.07 -26.00
C LEU A 207 15.01 -8.57 -25.80
N ASN A 208 14.30 -9.25 -26.70
CA ASN A 208 13.87 -10.66 -26.58
C ASN A 208 13.03 -10.97 -25.33
N THR A 209 12.25 -10.00 -24.85
CA THR A 209 11.37 -10.11 -23.67
C THR A 209 9.95 -9.69 -24.03
N ASN A 210 8.97 -10.58 -23.85
CA ASN A 210 7.57 -10.25 -24.09
C ASN A 210 7.03 -9.37 -22.95
N VAL A 211 6.58 -8.16 -23.26
CA VAL A 211 5.99 -7.25 -22.27
C VAL A 211 4.49 -7.33 -22.35
N VAL A 212 3.84 -7.50 -21.19
CA VAL A 212 2.39 -7.69 -21.11
C VAL A 212 1.79 -6.77 -20.05
N GLU A 213 0.73 -6.08 -20.40
CA GLU A 213 -0.05 -5.27 -19.47
C GLU A 213 -1.01 -6.14 -18.65
N VAL A 214 -1.00 -5.98 -17.33
CA VAL A 214 -1.89 -6.67 -16.39
C VAL A 214 -2.60 -5.66 -15.50
N SER A 215 -3.86 -5.94 -15.16
CA SER A 215 -4.69 -5.03 -14.36
C SER A 215 -4.88 -5.52 -12.93
N THR A 216 -4.80 -6.83 -12.70
CA THR A 216 -5.05 -7.46 -11.39
C THR A 216 -4.04 -8.55 -11.05
N VAL A 217 -3.96 -8.90 -9.77
CA VAL A 217 -3.15 -10.06 -9.31
C VAL A 217 -3.60 -11.36 -9.98
N LEU A 218 -4.88 -11.51 -10.31
CA LEU A 218 -5.40 -12.69 -11.01
C LEU A 218 -4.88 -12.79 -12.44
N ASP A 219 -4.82 -11.67 -13.16
CA ASP A 219 -4.19 -11.62 -14.49
C ASP A 219 -2.73 -12.04 -14.41
N ALA A 220 -2.00 -11.50 -13.42
CA ALA A 220 -0.60 -11.83 -13.22
C ALA A 220 -0.40 -13.32 -12.88
N LEU A 221 -1.19 -13.85 -11.95
CA LEU A 221 -1.17 -15.27 -11.57
C LEU A 221 -1.37 -16.20 -12.76
N TYR A 222 -2.24 -15.84 -13.71
CA TYR A 222 -2.41 -16.61 -14.94
C TYR A 222 -1.11 -16.70 -15.75
N TYR A 223 -0.37 -15.61 -15.92
CA TYR A 223 0.91 -15.64 -16.62
C TYR A 223 1.99 -16.43 -15.87
N PHE A 224 1.98 -16.37 -14.54
CA PHE A 224 2.94 -17.10 -13.72
C PHE A 224 2.64 -18.61 -13.61
N THR A 225 1.38 -19.02 -13.61
CA THR A 225 0.97 -20.40 -13.27
C THR A 225 0.29 -21.14 -14.42
N GLY A 226 -0.27 -20.43 -15.40
CA GLY A 226 -1.17 -20.97 -16.43
C GLY A 226 -2.58 -21.29 -15.94
N VAL A 227 -2.90 -21.03 -14.67
CA VAL A 227 -4.20 -21.33 -14.05
C VAL A 227 -5.09 -20.10 -14.08
N ASN A 228 -6.33 -20.26 -14.56
CA ASN A 228 -7.33 -19.20 -14.52
C ASN A 228 -8.12 -19.26 -13.21
N LEU A 229 -7.85 -18.32 -12.30
CA LEU A 229 -8.50 -18.23 -11.00
C LEU A 229 -9.68 -17.25 -10.98
N SER A 230 -9.96 -16.56 -12.08
CA SER A 230 -11.00 -15.51 -12.16
C SER A 230 -12.41 -16.04 -11.87
N GLU A 231 -12.71 -17.28 -12.27
CA GLU A 231 -13.99 -17.94 -11.97
C GLU A 231 -14.14 -18.29 -10.47
N THR A 232 -13.02 -18.50 -9.76
CA THR A 232 -13.03 -18.83 -8.33
C THR A 232 -13.30 -17.59 -7.49
N VAL A 233 -12.76 -16.43 -7.90
CA VAL A 233 -12.92 -15.15 -7.19
C VAL A 233 -14.26 -14.46 -7.50
N ALA A 234 -14.85 -14.66 -8.68
CA ALA A 234 -16.17 -14.11 -9.02
C ALA A 234 -17.30 -14.56 -8.04
N ASN A 235 -17.09 -15.66 -7.31
CA ASN A 235 -18.03 -16.19 -6.32
C ASN A 235 -17.69 -15.79 -4.87
N LEU A 236 -16.64 -14.99 -4.64
CA LEU A 236 -16.34 -14.43 -3.32
C LEU A 236 -17.30 -13.28 -3.01
N HIS A 237 -18.40 -13.60 -2.33
CA HIS A 237 -19.16 -12.61 -1.59
C HIS A 237 -18.52 -12.46 -0.20
N VAL A 238 -17.70 -11.42 -0.01
CA VAL A 238 -17.36 -10.97 1.35
C VAL A 238 -18.63 -10.37 1.94
N ASN A 239 -19.44 -11.21 2.58
CA ASN A 239 -20.61 -10.75 3.30
C ASN A 239 -20.14 -10.10 4.59
N LEU A 240 -20.10 -8.77 4.59
CA LEU A 240 -20.00 -8.00 5.82
C LEU A 240 -21.18 -8.38 6.71
N THR A 241 -20.93 -8.65 7.99
CA THR A 241 -22.01 -8.86 8.95
C THR A 241 -22.85 -7.59 9.05
N ALA A 242 -24.16 -7.72 9.33
CA ALA A 242 -25.03 -6.55 9.44
C ALA A 242 -24.53 -5.55 10.50
N GLU A 243 -23.85 -6.04 11.54
CA GLU A 243 -23.19 -5.24 12.58
C GLU A 243 -22.03 -4.42 12.01
N LEU A 244 -21.12 -5.05 11.26
CA LEU A 244 -19.99 -4.36 10.63
C LEU A 244 -20.45 -3.36 9.56
N VAL A 245 -21.50 -3.70 8.80
CA VAL A 245 -22.15 -2.76 7.88
C VAL A 245 -22.73 -1.56 8.63
N GLY A 246 -23.31 -1.76 9.81
CA GLY A 246 -23.79 -0.68 10.68
C GLY A 246 -22.66 0.28 11.05
N ILE A 247 -21.59 -0.25 11.64
CA ILE A 247 -20.41 0.52 12.07
C ILE A 247 -19.82 1.32 10.90
N LEU A 248 -19.64 0.67 9.74
CA LEU A 248 -19.07 1.33 8.57
C LEU A 248 -19.97 2.43 8.00
N ASN A 249 -21.29 2.30 8.10
CA ASN A 249 -22.23 3.35 7.69
C ASN A 249 -22.23 4.54 8.66
N ASP A 250 -22.11 4.26 9.95
CA ASP A 250 -21.98 5.30 10.99
C ASP A 250 -20.71 6.12 10.75
N GLU A 251 -19.57 5.43 10.58
CA GLU A 251 -18.28 6.06 10.27
C GLU A 251 -18.32 6.86 8.96
N LEU A 252 -18.93 6.29 7.91
CA LEU A 252 -19.06 6.96 6.63
C LEU A 252 -19.88 8.26 6.74
N SER A 253 -20.94 8.23 7.55
CA SER A 253 -21.77 9.41 7.81
C SER A 253 -21.01 10.48 8.59
N GLU A 254 -20.21 10.06 9.58
CA GLU A 254 -19.38 10.95 10.38
C GLU A 254 -18.28 11.63 9.56
N VAL A 255 -17.51 10.87 8.79
CA VAL A 255 -16.48 11.41 7.88
C VAL A 255 -17.10 12.38 6.86
N PHE A 256 -18.25 12.03 6.28
CA PHE A 256 -18.95 12.92 5.35
C PHE A 256 -19.37 14.24 6.00
N ASN A 257 -19.84 14.19 7.24
CA ASN A 257 -20.19 15.40 8.01
C ASN A 257 -18.97 16.27 8.27
N TYR A 258 -17.82 15.68 8.61
CA TYR A 258 -16.58 16.42 8.80
C TYR A 258 -16.12 17.11 7.51
N ILE A 259 -16.14 16.42 6.37
CA ILE A 259 -15.82 17.03 5.06
C ILE A 259 -16.71 18.25 4.82
N THR A 260 -18.02 18.08 5.01
CA THR A 260 -19.01 19.15 4.79
C THR A 260 -18.78 20.33 5.72
N LYS A 261 -18.46 20.06 6.99
CA LYS A 261 -18.08 21.08 7.98
C LYS A 261 -16.88 21.89 7.51
N TYR A 262 -15.75 21.24 7.18
CA TYR A 262 -14.53 21.95 6.81
C TYR A 262 -14.65 22.69 5.47
N ILE A 263 -15.41 22.14 4.51
CA ILE A 263 -15.75 22.87 3.27
C ILE A 263 -16.56 24.13 3.60
N SER A 264 -17.53 24.04 4.51
CA SER A 264 -18.33 25.20 4.93
C SER A 264 -17.49 26.23 5.67
N GLU A 265 -16.62 25.82 6.58
CA GLU A 265 -15.73 26.72 7.32
C GLU A 265 -14.74 27.41 6.38
N ALA A 266 -14.13 26.68 5.45
CA ALA A 266 -13.28 27.24 4.40
C ALA A 266 -14.05 28.23 3.50
N SER A 267 -15.29 27.91 3.13
CA SER A 267 -16.16 28.78 2.32
C SER A 267 -16.50 30.09 3.05
N ASN A 268 -16.64 30.07 4.37
CA ASN A 268 -16.94 31.26 5.17
C ASN A 268 -15.76 32.22 5.28
N ILE A 269 -14.53 31.70 5.23
CA ILE A 269 -13.29 32.49 5.33
C ILE A 269 -12.86 33.02 3.96
N LEU A 270 -13.32 32.37 2.88
CA LEU A 270 -12.93 32.65 1.52
C LEU A 270 -13.03 34.13 1.15
N SER A 271 -14.06 34.85 1.60
CA SER A 271 -14.25 36.29 1.33
C SER A 271 -13.17 37.22 1.90
N GLU A 272 -12.30 36.72 2.77
CA GLU A 272 -11.23 37.47 3.44
C GLU A 272 -9.85 37.25 2.78
N VAL A 273 -9.78 36.42 1.73
CA VAL A 273 -8.54 36.08 1.00
C VAL A 273 -8.26 37.12 -0.10
N GLU A 274 -7.08 37.14 -0.72
CA GLU A 274 -6.84 38.01 -1.88
C GLU A 274 -7.63 37.58 -3.13
N ALA A 275 -8.11 38.54 -3.93
CA ALA A 275 -9.02 38.34 -5.06
C ALA A 275 -8.52 37.32 -6.12
N ASP A 276 -7.20 37.27 -6.38
CA ASP A 276 -6.62 36.38 -7.40
C ASP A 276 -6.63 34.91 -6.96
N SER A 277 -6.58 34.64 -5.67
CA SER A 277 -6.60 33.28 -5.09
C SER A 277 -8.01 32.75 -4.86
N HIS A 278 -9.00 33.64 -4.67
CA HIS A 278 -10.40 33.27 -4.41
C HIS A 278 -11.01 32.31 -5.43
N ARG A 279 -10.77 32.55 -6.73
CA ARG A 279 -11.37 31.73 -7.79
C ARG A 279 -10.87 30.29 -7.75
N ASN A 280 -9.61 30.09 -7.40
CA ASN A 280 -8.99 28.76 -7.33
C ASN A 280 -9.53 27.97 -6.13
N TYR A 281 -9.59 28.60 -4.95
CA TYR A 281 -10.15 27.97 -3.75
C TYR A 281 -11.64 27.68 -3.89
N TYR A 282 -12.42 28.58 -4.49
CA TYR A 282 -13.84 28.31 -4.75
C TYR A 282 -14.04 27.09 -5.68
N ALA A 283 -13.26 27.00 -6.75
CA ALA A 283 -13.31 25.85 -7.67
C ALA A 283 -12.88 24.55 -6.98
N LEU A 284 -11.87 24.59 -6.10
CA LEU A 284 -11.42 23.46 -5.31
C LEU A 284 -12.51 22.97 -4.34
N LEU A 285 -13.08 23.86 -3.52
CA LEU A 285 -14.13 23.51 -2.56
C LEU A 285 -15.38 22.94 -3.24
N SER A 286 -15.77 23.50 -4.40
CA SER A 286 -16.86 22.96 -5.21
C SER A 286 -16.57 21.54 -5.69
N ARG A 287 -15.34 21.26 -6.15
CA ARG A 287 -14.93 19.91 -6.54
C ARG A 287 -14.92 18.94 -5.37
N LEU A 288 -14.39 19.35 -4.22
CA LEU A 288 -14.40 18.52 -3.00
C LEU A 288 -15.84 18.14 -2.63
N ASN A 289 -16.75 19.11 -2.57
CA ASN A 289 -18.14 18.84 -2.21
C ASN A 289 -18.85 17.89 -3.20
N ASN A 290 -18.66 18.12 -4.51
CA ASN A 290 -19.25 17.27 -5.55
C ASN A 290 -18.68 15.84 -5.49
N THR A 291 -17.38 15.70 -5.22
CA THR A 291 -16.70 14.40 -5.10
C THR A 291 -17.21 13.66 -3.86
N ALA A 292 -17.31 14.33 -2.71
CA ALA A 292 -17.84 13.76 -1.47
C ALA A 292 -19.25 13.21 -1.69
N THR A 293 -20.12 14.02 -2.31
CA THR A 293 -21.51 13.64 -2.59
C THR A 293 -21.60 12.44 -3.53
N SER A 294 -20.72 12.38 -4.53
CA SER A 294 -20.67 11.24 -5.47
C SER A 294 -20.20 9.96 -4.78
N LEU A 295 -19.21 10.04 -3.90
CA LEU A 295 -18.73 8.91 -3.11
C LEU A 295 -19.79 8.40 -2.15
N LEU A 296 -20.52 9.30 -1.49
CA LEU A 296 -21.66 8.95 -0.64
C LEU A 296 -22.74 8.20 -1.44
N ALA A 297 -23.02 8.60 -2.68
CA ALA A 297 -24.00 7.91 -3.53
C ALA A 297 -23.57 6.47 -3.87
N ILE A 298 -22.27 6.26 -4.12
CA ILE A 298 -21.70 4.95 -4.50
C ILE A 298 -21.53 4.02 -3.29
N SER A 299 -21.50 4.56 -2.06
CA SER A 299 -21.36 3.78 -0.82
C SER A 299 -22.39 2.67 -0.63
N ARG A 300 -23.57 2.80 -1.26
CA ARG A 300 -24.64 1.79 -1.22
C ARG A 300 -24.21 0.44 -1.81
N GLU A 301 -23.35 0.48 -2.83
CA GLU A 301 -22.85 -0.70 -3.53
C GLU A 301 -21.39 -1.00 -3.17
N HIS A 302 -20.62 0.03 -2.79
CA HIS A 302 -19.19 -0.08 -2.50
C HIS A 302 -18.81 0.66 -1.20
N LEU A 303 -19.38 0.22 -0.07
CA LEU A 303 -19.27 0.88 1.23
C LEU A 303 -17.82 1.13 1.68
N ALA A 304 -16.97 0.09 1.69
CA ALA A 304 -15.58 0.21 2.15
C ALA A 304 -14.75 1.13 1.25
N TYR A 305 -14.94 1.06 -0.07
CA TYR A 305 -14.26 1.94 -1.04
C TYR A 305 -14.69 3.39 -0.85
N ALA A 306 -15.99 3.63 -0.72
CA ALA A 306 -16.52 4.98 -0.48
C ALA A 306 -15.98 5.58 0.82
N LEU A 307 -15.95 4.79 1.90
CA LEU A 307 -15.39 5.21 3.18
C LEU A 307 -13.90 5.59 3.05
N PHE A 308 -13.09 4.71 2.46
CA PHE A 308 -11.66 4.97 2.25
C PHE A 308 -11.41 6.26 1.45
N LYS A 309 -12.13 6.44 0.33
CA LYS A 309 -12.01 7.66 -0.48
C LYS A 309 -12.53 8.92 0.22
N LEU A 310 -13.52 8.80 1.12
CA LEU A 310 -14.00 9.92 1.91
C LEU A 310 -12.97 10.34 2.97
N ILE A 311 -12.22 9.40 3.57
CA ILE A 311 -11.13 9.71 4.50
C ILE A 311 -10.04 10.55 3.80
N ASP A 312 -9.60 10.16 2.61
CA ASP A 312 -8.66 10.98 1.81
C ASP A 312 -9.22 12.40 1.59
N LEU A 313 -10.50 12.49 1.26
CA LEU A 313 -11.16 13.75 0.93
C LEU A 313 -11.34 14.65 2.15
N TYR A 314 -11.52 14.05 3.32
CA TYR A 314 -11.52 14.71 4.61
C TYR A 314 -10.19 15.39 4.88
N GLU A 315 -9.07 14.70 4.66
CA GLU A 315 -7.73 15.28 4.80
C GLU A 315 -7.57 16.52 3.89
N TYR A 316 -7.98 16.42 2.62
CA TYR A 316 -7.93 17.56 1.69
C TYR A 316 -8.81 18.74 2.15
N ALA A 317 -10.02 18.48 2.64
CA ALA A 317 -10.92 19.53 3.13
C ALA A 317 -10.36 20.22 4.38
N LEU A 318 -9.79 19.44 5.31
CA LEU A 318 -9.15 19.93 6.52
C LEU A 318 -7.93 20.79 6.19
N THR A 319 -7.00 20.29 5.37
CA THR A 319 -5.80 21.04 4.97
C THR A 319 -6.16 22.35 4.27
N THR A 320 -7.15 22.32 3.37
CA THR A 320 -7.63 23.53 2.69
C THR A 320 -8.17 24.56 3.69
N TYR A 321 -8.94 24.12 4.69
CA TYR A 321 -9.43 25.00 5.75
C TYR A 321 -8.28 25.59 6.58
N LEU A 322 -7.32 24.76 7.01
CA LEU A 322 -6.19 25.19 7.84
C LEU A 322 -5.31 26.20 7.11
N GLU A 323 -5.04 25.98 5.81
CA GLU A 323 -4.31 26.93 4.96
C GLU A 323 -5.01 28.30 4.90
N LEU A 324 -6.32 28.30 4.63
CA LEU A 324 -7.12 29.53 4.55
C LEU A 324 -7.18 30.25 5.89
N ALA A 325 -7.44 29.52 6.98
CA ALA A 325 -7.54 30.09 8.33
C ALA A 325 -6.20 30.65 8.84
N THR A 326 -5.08 30.02 8.49
CA THR A 326 -3.74 30.53 8.81
C THR A 326 -3.42 31.77 7.98
N SER A 327 -3.75 31.76 6.68
CA SER A 327 -3.50 32.90 5.77
C SER A 327 -4.28 34.17 6.15
N THR A 328 -5.46 33.99 6.76
CA THR A 328 -6.33 35.08 7.25
C THR A 328 -6.06 35.45 8.71
N GLY A 329 -5.09 34.82 9.37
CA GLY A 329 -4.73 35.07 10.76
C GLY A 329 -5.79 34.64 11.79
N ARG A 330 -6.76 33.81 11.38
CA ARG A 330 -7.82 33.27 12.25
C ARG A 330 -7.34 32.11 13.11
N LEU A 331 -6.30 31.41 12.68
CA LEU A 331 -5.65 30.33 13.43
C LEU A 331 -4.15 30.58 13.50
N ASP A 332 -3.59 30.37 14.70
CA ASP A 332 -2.15 30.29 14.92
C ASP A 332 -1.73 28.82 14.83
N VAL A 333 -0.63 28.56 14.11
CA VAL A 333 -0.04 27.23 13.96
C VAL A 333 0.25 26.60 15.32
N LYS A 334 0.62 27.41 16.32
CA LYS A 334 0.86 26.92 17.68
C LYS A 334 -0.41 26.39 18.35
N SER A 335 -1.54 27.06 18.17
CA SER A 335 -2.84 26.62 18.69
C SER A 335 -3.30 25.30 18.05
N ILE A 336 -2.97 25.08 16.78
CA ILE A 336 -3.27 23.81 16.08
C ILE A 336 -2.40 22.68 16.65
N LEU A 337 -1.11 22.93 16.87
CA LEU A 337 -0.19 21.96 17.46
C LEU A 337 -0.58 21.59 18.89
N ASP A 338 -0.95 22.57 19.71
CA ASP A 338 -1.38 22.33 21.09
C ASP A 338 -2.68 21.49 21.14
N SER A 339 -3.64 21.77 20.25
CA SER A 339 -4.89 20.99 20.14
C SER A 339 -4.65 19.58 19.60
N LEU A 340 -3.72 19.40 18.66
CA LEU A 340 -3.30 18.08 18.18
C LEU A 340 -2.64 17.27 19.30
N GLU A 341 -1.76 17.90 20.09
CA GLU A 341 -1.10 17.24 21.22
C GLU A 341 -2.11 16.83 22.30
N GLU A 342 -3.09 17.68 22.62
CA GLU A 342 -4.18 17.36 23.55
C GLU A 342 -5.04 16.18 23.04
N THR A 343 -5.44 16.22 21.76
CA THR A 343 -6.22 15.16 21.11
C THR A 343 -5.44 13.85 21.08
N LEU A 344 -4.16 13.87 20.70
CA LEU A 344 -3.29 12.69 20.70
C LEU A 344 -3.14 12.10 22.10
N ASN A 345 -3.02 12.95 23.12
CA ASN A 345 -2.94 12.50 24.51
C ASN A 345 -4.26 11.87 24.97
N GLU A 346 -5.41 12.45 24.62
CA GLU A 346 -6.74 11.93 24.94
C GLU A 346 -6.98 10.58 24.25
N TYR A 347 -6.75 10.49 22.94
CA TYR A 347 -6.85 9.22 22.18
C TYR A 347 -5.86 8.18 22.68
N SER A 348 -4.63 8.56 23.03
CA SER A 348 -3.67 7.61 23.61
C SER A 348 -4.25 7.00 24.89
N SER A 349 -4.83 7.83 25.77
CA SER A 349 -5.41 7.39 27.04
C SER A 349 -6.65 6.50 26.85
N GLU A 350 -7.49 6.82 25.87
CA GLU A 350 -8.70 6.08 25.56
C GLU A 350 -8.38 4.71 24.93
N VAL A 351 -7.48 4.67 23.94
CA VAL A 351 -7.00 3.43 23.30
C VAL A 351 -6.34 2.50 24.32
N PHE A 352 -5.50 3.03 25.23
CA PHE A 352 -4.91 2.23 26.32
C PHE A 352 -5.95 1.70 27.32
N SER A 353 -7.12 2.33 27.44
CA SER A 353 -8.17 1.94 28.40
C SER A 353 -9.21 0.98 27.82
N THR A 354 -9.46 1.01 26.51
CA THR A 354 -10.50 0.21 25.83
C THR A 354 -9.94 -0.99 25.05
N CYS A 355 -8.71 -0.92 24.56
CA CYS A 355 -8.07 -2.06 23.90
C CYS A 355 -7.46 -3.01 24.94
N THR A 356 -8.27 -3.97 25.40
CA THR A 356 -7.69 -5.21 25.92
C THR A 356 -7.12 -5.99 24.73
N LEU A 357 -5.90 -6.52 24.90
CA LEU A 357 -5.12 -7.23 23.88
C LEU A 357 -5.84 -8.43 23.24
N GLU A 358 -7.07 -8.78 23.59
CA GLU A 358 -7.70 -10.04 23.22
C GLU A 358 -8.48 -10.03 21.90
N SER A 359 -8.91 -8.89 21.34
CA SER A 359 -9.68 -8.89 20.08
C SER A 359 -8.78 -8.78 18.84
N SER A 360 -8.85 -9.78 17.96
CA SER A 360 -8.06 -9.85 16.72
C SER A 360 -8.39 -8.72 15.75
N LEU A 361 -9.66 -8.29 15.70
CA LEU A 361 -10.12 -7.21 14.83
C LEU A 361 -9.53 -5.85 15.20
N ALA A 362 -9.42 -5.55 16.50
CA ALA A 362 -8.85 -4.28 16.97
C ALA A 362 -7.35 -4.21 16.67
N ARG A 363 -6.63 -5.35 16.75
CA ARG A 363 -5.21 -5.40 16.33
C ARG A 363 -5.07 -5.09 14.85
N THR A 364 -5.94 -5.64 13.99
CA THR A 364 -5.89 -5.39 12.54
C THR A 364 -6.22 -3.93 12.21
N TYR A 365 -7.24 -3.34 12.83
CA TYR A 365 -7.61 -1.94 12.61
C TYR A 365 -6.55 -0.95 13.15
N LEU A 366 -6.01 -1.18 14.36
CA LEU A 366 -4.91 -0.36 14.89
C LEU A 366 -3.62 -0.49 14.08
N TYR A 367 -3.36 -1.65 13.47
CA TYR A 367 -2.20 -1.84 12.59
C TYR A 367 -2.37 -1.17 11.22
N LEU A 368 -3.61 -1.00 10.75
CA LEU A 368 -3.95 -0.32 9.50
C LEU A 368 -4.02 1.20 9.68
N ALA A 369 -4.44 1.69 10.85
CA ALA A 369 -4.51 3.12 11.18
C ALA A 369 -3.15 3.76 11.54
N TRP A 370 -2.07 2.94 11.60
CA TRP A 370 -0.69 3.41 11.82
C TRP A 370 0.13 3.52 10.52
N TYR A 371 -0.51 3.22 9.39
CA TYR A 371 -0.14 3.68 8.05
C TYR A 371 -0.97 4.91 7.72
#